data_AF-A0A6P4IS83-F1
#
_entry.id   AF-A0A6P4IS83-F1
#
_cell.length_a   1.000
_cell.length_b   1.000
_cell.length_c   1.000
_cell.angle_alpha   90.00
_cell.angle_beta   90.00
_cell.angle_gamma   90.00
#
_symmetry.space_group_name_H-M   'P 1'
#
loop_
_entity.id
_entity.type
_entity.pdbx_description
1 polymer ?
#
loop_
_entity_poly.entity_id
_entity_poly.type
_entity_poly.pdbx_seq_one_letter_code
_entity_poly.pdbx_strand_id
1 'polypeptide(L)'
;MNSSLSISKSGEFFYGWDLLYKTVQSEVNKKADLLIALVHFLLTKYYNFRCLGLGDDKTLLDDEKGSELLPECWNDDDAKYSLRYVHDKQLYLLLGHITDDVLLVNIMDVNTKKVSNICITPDTLVVVIKGNINTLMPNASEIVDRYRNELLDPVFTGNSREVTTQTTMIIERTNSPRVLNPRRGAFYMPRGINPRPFGFFF
;
A
#
# COMPACT_ATOMS: atom_id res chain seq x y z
N MET A 1 16.77 -5.79 -21.29
CA MET A 1 17.66 -6.57 -20.39
C MET A 1 16.84 -6.89 -19.16
N ASN A 2 16.20 -8.06 -19.15
CA ASN A 2 15.31 -8.48 -18.07
C ASN A 2 16.16 -9.26 -17.07
N SER A 3 16.53 -8.63 -15.96
CA SER A 3 17.20 -9.32 -14.86
C SER A 3 16.17 -10.16 -14.10
N SER A 4 15.92 -11.37 -14.60
CA SER A 4 15.36 -12.44 -13.77
C SER A 4 16.39 -12.76 -12.68
N LEU A 5 16.25 -12.15 -11.51
CA LEU A 5 16.97 -12.58 -10.32
C LEU A 5 16.52 -14.00 -10.03
N SER A 6 17.38 -14.96 -10.38
CA SER A 6 17.26 -16.33 -9.92
C SER A 6 17.24 -16.32 -8.41
N ILE A 7 16.13 -16.77 -7.81
CA ILE A 7 16.06 -17.21 -6.42
C ILE A 7 17.06 -18.36 -6.27
N SER A 8 18.30 -18.01 -5.99
CA SER A 8 19.38 -18.96 -5.72
C SER A 8 19.91 -18.65 -4.33
N LYS A 9 19.59 -19.56 -3.40
CA LYS A 9 19.93 -19.61 -1.97
C LYS A 9 19.17 -18.62 -1.08
N SER A 10 18.05 -19.09 -0.53
CA SER A 10 17.40 -18.52 0.67
C SER A 10 18.40 -18.17 1.78
N GLY A 11 19.49 -18.93 1.94
CA GLY A 11 20.55 -18.65 2.90
C GLY A 11 21.38 -17.38 2.65
N GLU A 12 21.56 -16.94 1.39
CA GLU A 12 22.22 -15.65 1.11
C GLU A 12 21.23 -14.49 1.21
N PHE A 13 19.96 -14.75 0.91
CA PHE A 13 18.91 -13.73 1.01
C PHE A 13 18.76 -13.22 2.44
N PHE A 14 18.66 -14.14 3.39
CA PHE A 14 18.53 -13.79 4.81
C PHE A 14 19.87 -13.52 5.50
N TYR A 15 20.96 -13.33 4.74
CA TYR A 15 22.25 -12.99 5.30
C TYR A 15 22.22 -11.60 5.95
N GLY A 16 22.34 -11.58 7.27
CA GLY A 16 22.22 -10.37 8.10
C GLY A 16 20.91 -10.26 8.87
N TRP A 17 19.92 -11.12 8.59
CA TRP A 17 18.70 -11.20 9.40
C TRP A 17 19.02 -11.48 10.87
N ASP A 18 19.91 -12.43 11.15
CA ASP A 18 20.28 -12.78 12.52
C ASP A 18 20.87 -11.59 13.30
N LEU A 19 21.54 -10.66 12.62
CA LEU A 19 22.09 -9.46 13.25
C LEU A 19 20.97 -8.49 13.61
N LEU A 20 20.06 -8.19 12.67
CA LEU A 20 18.90 -7.34 12.93
C LEU A 20 17.99 -7.96 13.99
N TYR A 21 17.73 -9.26 13.90
CA TYR A 21 16.92 -9.98 14.86
C TYR A 21 17.53 -9.87 16.26
N LYS A 22 18.84 -10.04 16.43
CA LYS A 22 19.50 -9.86 17.73
C LYS A 22 19.36 -8.44 18.30
N THR A 23 19.29 -7.40 17.46
CA THR A 23 19.09 -6.03 17.94
C THR A 23 17.67 -5.77 18.42
N VAL A 24 16.67 -6.43 17.84
CA VAL A 24 15.25 -6.22 18.20
C VAL A 24 14.64 -7.35 19.03
N GLN A 25 15.35 -8.46 19.23
CA GLN A 25 14.83 -9.66 19.90
C GLN A 25 14.32 -9.38 21.32
N SER A 26 14.90 -8.40 22.01
CA SER A 26 14.46 -7.98 23.35
C SER A 26 13.13 -7.22 23.33
N GLU A 27 12.81 -6.55 22.22
CA GLU A 27 11.61 -5.74 22.06
C GLU A 27 10.48 -6.55 21.42
N VAL A 28 10.80 -7.51 20.56
CA VAL A 28 9.83 -8.37 19.85
C VAL A 28 9.03 -9.22 20.83
N ASN A 29 7.74 -8.93 20.95
CA ASN A 29 6.80 -9.65 21.81
C ASN A 29 5.66 -10.32 21.02
N LYS A 30 5.41 -9.87 19.77
CA LYS A 30 4.32 -10.35 18.93
C LYS A 30 4.83 -10.94 17.63
N LYS A 31 4.00 -11.78 17.00
CA LYS A 31 4.26 -12.29 15.64
C LYS A 31 4.25 -11.17 14.60
N ALA A 32 3.41 -10.16 14.78
CA ALA A 32 3.36 -8.99 13.93
C ALA A 32 4.67 -8.20 13.93
N ASP A 33 5.31 -8.06 15.10
CA ASP A 33 6.62 -7.39 15.23
C ASP A 33 7.66 -8.02 14.30
N LEU A 34 7.71 -9.36 14.24
CA LEU A 34 8.62 -10.07 13.35
C LEU A 34 8.36 -9.78 11.86
N LEU A 35 7.10 -9.63 11.48
CA LEU A 35 6.72 -9.32 10.11
C LEU A 35 7.09 -7.88 9.74
N ILE A 36 6.92 -6.93 10.66
CA ILE A 36 7.38 -5.55 10.48
C ILE A 36 8.91 -5.48 10.41
N ALA A 37 9.62 -6.21 11.28
CA ALA A 37 11.07 -6.33 11.25
C ALA A 37 11.56 -6.94 9.92
N LEU A 38 10.83 -7.89 9.35
CA LEU A 38 11.13 -8.47 8.04
C LEU A 38 11.00 -7.44 6.91
N VAL A 39 9.95 -6.62 6.92
CA VAL A 39 9.80 -5.52 5.94
C VAL A 39 10.92 -4.49 6.11
N HIS A 40 11.24 -4.12 7.36
CA HIS A 40 12.35 -3.22 7.65
C HIS A 40 13.68 -3.76 7.10
N PHE A 41 13.98 -5.04 7.36
CA PHE A 41 15.15 -5.72 6.80
C PHE A 41 15.20 -5.63 5.28
N LEU A 42 14.06 -5.84 4.61
CA LEU A 42 13.97 -5.75 3.16
C LEU A 42 14.32 -4.34 2.67
N LEU A 43 13.70 -3.32 3.27
CA LEU A 43 13.90 -1.92 2.91
C LEU A 43 15.36 -1.49 3.08
N THR A 44 15.98 -1.77 4.24
CA THR A 44 17.35 -1.35 4.52
C THR A 44 18.37 -2.16 3.72
N LYS A 45 18.22 -3.48 3.67
CA LYS A 45 19.22 -4.38 3.06
C LYS A 45 19.19 -4.40 1.54
N TYR A 46 18.01 -4.42 0.93
CA TYR A 46 17.87 -4.56 -0.53
C TYR A 46 17.67 -3.23 -1.23
N TYR A 47 16.94 -2.33 -0.60
CA TYR A 47 16.56 -1.05 -1.19
C TYR A 47 17.35 0.12 -0.59
N ASN A 48 18.34 -0.13 0.28
CA ASN A 48 19.22 0.90 0.88
C ASN A 48 18.48 2.06 1.57
N PHE A 49 17.31 1.77 2.14
CA PHE A 49 16.57 2.74 2.92
C PHE A 49 17.27 3.05 4.25
N ARG A 50 17.09 4.27 4.72
CA ARG A 50 17.52 4.68 6.06
C ARG A 50 16.30 5.06 6.89
N CYS A 51 16.12 4.42 8.03
CA CYS A 51 15.07 4.75 8.98
C CYS A 51 15.39 6.07 9.68
N LEU A 52 14.49 7.04 9.58
CA LEU A 52 14.60 8.34 10.24
C LEU A 52 14.06 8.30 11.68
N GLY A 53 13.12 7.40 11.95
CA GLY A 53 12.54 7.23 13.28
C GLY A 53 11.05 6.93 13.24
N LEU A 54 10.38 7.23 14.35
CA LEU A 54 8.95 7.03 14.51
C LEU A 54 8.12 8.23 14.04
N GLY A 55 6.86 7.95 13.75
CA GLY A 55 5.83 8.94 13.44
C GLY A 55 5.35 8.88 11.99
N ASP A 56 4.43 9.77 11.68
CA ASP A 56 3.82 9.97 10.37
C ASP A 56 4.12 11.36 9.79
N ASP A 57 5.04 12.10 10.42
CA ASP A 57 5.45 13.41 9.95
C ASP A 57 6.04 13.30 8.54
N LYS A 58 5.52 14.15 7.66
CA LYS A 58 5.83 14.23 6.23
C LYS A 58 6.95 15.22 5.95
N THR A 59 7.52 15.84 6.99
CA THR A 59 8.65 16.73 6.85
C THR A 59 9.94 15.92 6.72
N LEU A 60 10.78 16.33 5.77
CA LEU A 60 12.17 15.92 5.68
C LEU A 60 13.04 17.09 6.04
N LEU A 61 13.94 16.91 7.00
CA LEU A 61 14.99 17.87 7.28
C LEU A 61 16.24 17.51 6.47
N ASP A 62 16.89 18.51 5.88
CA ASP A 62 18.04 18.29 4.97
C ASP A 62 19.29 17.71 5.66
N ASP A 63 19.31 17.69 7.01
CA ASP A 63 20.39 17.14 7.85
C ASP A 63 19.99 15.84 8.60
N GLU A 64 18.82 15.28 8.30
CA GLU A 64 18.37 14.03 8.93
C GLU A 64 19.17 12.83 8.40
N LYS A 65 20.17 12.41 9.20
CA LYS A 65 20.93 11.18 8.96
C LYS A 65 20.14 9.98 9.47
N GLY A 66 19.45 9.29 8.56
CA GLY A 66 18.77 8.05 8.89
C GLY A 66 19.73 6.91 9.26
N SER A 67 19.23 6.01 10.11
CA SER A 67 19.90 4.81 10.61
C SER A 67 19.41 3.55 9.89
N GLU A 68 20.22 2.49 9.87
CA GLU A 68 19.79 1.16 9.42
C GLU A 68 19.10 0.36 10.53
N LEU A 69 19.13 0.88 11.76
CA LEU A 69 18.49 0.26 12.91
C LEU A 69 17.04 0.73 13.04
N LEU A 70 16.19 -0.15 13.57
CA LEU A 70 14.87 0.23 14.04
C LEU A 70 15.00 1.23 15.20
N PRO A 71 14.15 2.27 15.25
CA PRO A 71 14.17 3.25 16.32
C PRO A 71 13.65 2.62 17.62
N GLU A 72 14.05 3.19 18.76
CA GLU A 72 13.50 2.78 20.05
C GLU A 72 11.98 2.95 20.08
N CYS A 73 11.27 2.04 20.77
CA CYS A 73 9.80 2.06 20.90
C CYS A 73 9.03 1.87 19.58
N TRP A 74 9.62 1.23 18.57
CA TRP A 74 8.94 1.02 17.28
C TRP A 74 7.74 0.09 17.32
N ASN A 75 7.65 -0.77 18.33
CA ASN A 75 6.55 -1.69 18.57
C ASN A 75 5.82 -1.42 19.90
N ASP A 76 5.94 -0.19 20.42
CA ASP A 76 5.35 0.23 21.70
C ASP A 76 3.81 0.23 21.65
N ASP A 77 3.24 0.47 20.47
CA ASP A 77 1.81 0.37 20.25
C ASP A 77 1.39 -1.05 19.82
N ASP A 78 0.32 -1.54 20.44
CA ASP A 78 -0.18 -2.88 20.21
C ASP A 78 -0.96 -3.06 18.91
N ALA A 79 -1.46 -1.97 18.32
CA ALA A 79 -2.32 -2.00 17.15
C ALA A 79 -1.76 -1.26 15.94
N LYS A 80 -0.77 -0.37 16.12
CA LYS A 80 -0.20 0.40 15.00
C LYS A 80 1.33 0.47 15.01
N TYR A 81 1.89 0.59 13.83
CA TYR A 81 3.31 0.84 13.59
C TYR A 81 3.43 2.04 12.66
N SER A 82 4.36 2.96 12.93
CA SER A 82 4.55 4.14 12.08
C SER A 82 6.03 4.49 12.01
N LEU A 83 6.66 4.09 10.92
CA LEU A 83 8.09 4.22 10.68
C LEU A 83 8.34 5.12 9.48
N ARG A 84 9.29 6.04 9.63
CA ARG A 84 9.70 6.98 8.60
C ARG A 84 11.03 6.55 8.01
N TYR A 85 11.12 6.55 6.69
CA TYR A 85 12.35 6.23 5.98
C TYR A 85 12.70 7.25 4.91
N VAL A 86 13.99 7.40 4.65
CA VAL A 86 14.53 8.20 3.55
C VAL A 86 15.26 7.31 2.56
N HIS A 87 15.02 7.55 1.27
CA HIS A 87 15.72 6.93 0.16
C HIS A 87 15.80 7.94 -0.99
N ASP A 88 16.98 8.14 -1.58
CA ASP A 88 17.21 9.10 -2.68
C ASP A 88 16.62 10.51 -2.44
N LYS A 89 16.74 11.02 -1.21
CA LYS A 89 16.17 12.32 -0.76
C LYS A 89 14.63 12.40 -0.82
N GLN A 90 13.96 11.24 -0.87
CA GLN A 90 12.52 11.13 -0.80
C GLN A 90 12.11 10.45 0.50
N LEU A 91 10.96 10.88 1.04
CA LEU A 91 10.41 10.35 2.28
C LEU A 91 9.40 9.26 1.98
N TYR A 92 9.52 8.19 2.73
CA TYR A 92 8.62 7.06 2.69
C TYR A 92 8.09 6.80 4.09
N LEU A 93 6.80 6.52 4.19
CA LEU A 93 6.12 6.19 5.42
C LEU A 93 5.68 4.73 5.36
N LEU A 94 6.15 3.93 6.30
CA LEU A 94 5.69 2.55 6.51
C LEU A 94 4.72 2.56 7.69
N LEU A 95 3.46 2.23 7.41
CA LEU A 95 2.39 2.17 8.41
C LEU A 95 1.93 0.72 8.55
N GLY A 96 1.98 0.17 9.75
CA GLY A 96 1.37 -1.11 10.08
C GLY A 96 0.12 -0.88 10.92
N HIS A 97 -0.95 -1.63 10.68
CA HIS A 97 -2.13 -1.64 11.52
C HIS A 97 -2.61 -3.07 11.72
N ILE A 98 -2.89 -3.46 12.95
CA ILE A 98 -3.42 -4.78 13.31
C ILE A 98 -4.93 -4.63 13.48
N THR A 99 -5.71 -5.39 12.70
CA THR A 99 -7.17 -5.45 12.77
C THR A 99 -7.61 -6.91 12.67
N ASP A 100 -8.41 -7.39 13.62
CA ASP A 100 -9.00 -8.74 13.59
C ASP A 100 -7.99 -9.85 13.24
N ASP A 101 -6.85 -9.86 13.94
CA ASP A 101 -5.73 -10.80 13.74
C ASP A 101 -5.04 -10.72 12.35
N VAL A 102 -5.36 -9.69 11.57
CA VAL A 102 -4.70 -9.37 10.29
C VAL A 102 -3.81 -8.15 10.48
N LEU A 103 -2.57 -8.25 10.04
CA LEU A 103 -1.64 -7.14 9.92
C LEU A 103 -1.76 -6.53 8.51
N LEU A 104 -2.27 -5.31 8.45
CA LEU A 104 -2.25 -4.46 7.27
C LEU A 104 -0.97 -3.63 7.28
N VAL A 105 -0.08 -3.84 6.31
CA VAL A 105 1.12 -3.01 6.14
C VAL A 105 0.94 -2.15 4.90
N ASN A 106 1.27 -0.87 5.03
CA ASN A 106 1.16 0.14 4.00
C ASN A 106 2.51 0.84 3.85
N ILE A 107 2.91 1.13 2.62
CA ILE A 107 4.03 2.03 2.36
C ILE A 107 3.59 3.13 1.42
N MET A 108 3.95 4.36 1.76
CA MET A 108 3.60 5.56 1.00
C MET A 108 4.85 6.37 0.68
N ASP A 109 5.02 6.71 -0.59
CA ASP A 109 5.95 7.76 -1.02
C ASP A 109 5.26 9.12 -0.82
N VAL A 110 5.85 9.98 0.02
CA VAL A 110 5.29 11.30 0.35
C VAL A 110 5.39 12.25 -0.84
N ASN A 111 6.40 12.10 -1.70
CA ASN A 111 6.62 12.95 -2.86
C ASN A 111 5.63 12.60 -3.99
N THR A 112 5.56 11.33 -4.39
CA THR A 112 4.67 10.91 -5.48
C THR A 112 3.23 10.61 -5.03
N LYS A 113 2.99 10.57 -3.70
CA LYS A 113 1.71 10.16 -3.08
C LYS A 113 1.26 8.75 -3.49
N LYS A 114 2.19 7.93 -3.99
CA LYS A 114 1.91 6.53 -4.30
C LYS A 114 1.83 5.75 -3.00
N VAL A 115 0.83 4.90 -2.91
CA VAL A 115 0.53 4.09 -1.74
C VAL A 115 0.33 2.66 -2.21
N SER A 116 0.95 1.72 -1.51
CA SER A 116 0.67 0.29 -1.64
C SER A 116 0.32 -0.30 -0.27
N ASN A 117 -0.33 -1.44 -0.30
CA ASN A 117 -0.73 -2.14 0.91
C ASN A 117 -0.62 -3.65 0.70
N ILE A 118 -0.43 -4.36 1.81
CA ILE A 118 -0.46 -5.81 1.87
C ILE A 118 -1.18 -6.21 3.16
N CYS A 119 -2.03 -7.23 3.07
CA CYS A 119 -2.72 -7.82 4.21
C CYS A 119 -2.13 -9.20 4.47
N ILE A 120 -1.66 -9.43 5.70
CA ILE A 120 -1.06 -10.70 6.11
C ILE A 120 -1.54 -11.11 7.49
N THR A 121 -1.70 -12.40 7.71
CA THR A 121 -2.12 -12.93 9.02
C THR A 121 -0.87 -13.41 9.77
N PRO A 122 -0.46 -12.75 10.87
CA PRO A 122 0.74 -13.15 11.60
C PRO A 122 0.70 -14.59 12.10
N ASP A 123 -0.47 -15.08 12.51
CA ASP A 123 -0.62 -16.42 13.05
C ASP A 123 -0.39 -17.55 12.04
N THR A 124 -0.66 -17.30 10.75
CA THR A 124 -0.46 -18.32 9.70
C THR A 124 0.97 -18.31 9.18
N LEU A 125 1.67 -17.17 9.27
CA LEU A 125 3.00 -16.98 8.71
C LEU A 125 4.13 -17.22 9.72
N VAL A 126 3.88 -16.92 11.00
CA VAL A 126 4.86 -17.01 12.07
C VAL A 126 4.48 -18.14 13.02
N VAL A 127 5.33 -19.17 13.07
CA VAL A 127 5.11 -20.34 13.91
C VAL A 127 5.58 -20.08 15.34
N VAL A 128 6.75 -19.45 15.50
CA VAL A 128 7.39 -19.18 16.79
C VAL A 128 7.92 -17.75 16.80
N ILE A 129 7.96 -17.11 17.97
CA ILE A 129 8.45 -15.73 18.15
C ILE A 129 9.97 -15.69 18.44
N LYS A 130 10.53 -16.79 18.94
CA LYS A 130 11.94 -16.94 19.30
C LYS A 130 12.61 -18.06 18.53
N GLY A 131 13.75 -17.79 17.92
CA GLY A 131 14.52 -18.78 17.17
C GLY A 131 15.25 -18.20 15.96
N ASN A 132 15.67 -19.08 15.07
CA ASN A 132 16.26 -18.72 13.78
C ASN A 132 15.13 -18.45 12.76
N ILE A 133 15.41 -17.71 11.68
CA ILE A 133 14.42 -17.37 10.65
C ILE A 133 13.66 -18.59 10.12
N ASN A 134 14.35 -19.72 9.91
CA ASN A 134 13.73 -20.96 9.43
C ASN A 134 12.71 -21.56 10.41
N THR A 135 12.87 -21.29 11.71
CA THR A 135 11.93 -21.72 12.76
C THR A 135 10.84 -20.69 13.01
N LEU A 136 11.14 -19.39 12.85
CA LEU A 136 10.18 -18.31 13.01
C LEU A 136 9.17 -18.33 11.87
N MET A 137 9.67 -18.38 10.63
CA MET A 137 8.92 -18.28 9.38
C MET A 137 9.46 -19.30 8.38
N PRO A 138 8.94 -20.54 8.36
CA PRO A 138 9.40 -21.56 7.41
C PRO A 138 9.20 -21.13 5.95
N ASN A 139 8.16 -20.34 5.68
CA ASN A 139 7.85 -19.80 4.35
C ASN A 139 8.37 -18.35 4.16
N ALA A 140 9.48 -17.98 4.82
CA ALA A 140 10.03 -16.63 4.75
C ALA A 140 10.28 -16.15 3.31
N SER A 141 10.71 -17.03 2.40
CA SER A 141 10.92 -16.67 0.99
C SER A 141 9.62 -16.26 0.31
N GLU A 142 8.51 -16.97 0.55
CA GLU A 142 7.21 -16.64 -0.03
C GLU A 142 6.67 -15.32 0.54
N ILE A 143 6.90 -15.08 1.85
CA ILE A 143 6.51 -13.82 2.51
C ILE A 143 7.26 -12.65 1.88
N VAL A 144 8.57 -12.80 1.68
CA VAL A 144 9.44 -11.83 1.00
C VAL A 144 8.95 -11.55 -0.42
N ASP A 145 8.65 -12.58 -1.19
CA ASP A 145 8.20 -12.42 -2.58
C ASP A 145 6.89 -11.65 -2.65
N ARG A 146 5.95 -11.92 -1.72
CA ARG A 146 4.73 -11.12 -1.61
C ARG A 146 5.01 -9.68 -1.21
N TYR A 147 5.89 -9.43 -0.24
CA TYR A 147 6.26 -8.06 0.12
C TYR A 147 6.84 -7.31 -1.08
N ARG A 148 7.67 -7.94 -1.88
CA ARG A 148 8.21 -7.31 -3.10
C ARG A 148 7.11 -6.98 -4.09
N ASN A 149 6.32 -7.97 -4.48
CA ASN A 149 5.34 -7.82 -5.55
C ASN A 149 4.13 -6.93 -5.16
N GLU A 150 3.68 -6.99 -3.91
CA GLU A 150 2.44 -6.33 -3.46
C GLU A 150 2.72 -5.01 -2.71
N LEU A 151 3.80 -4.93 -1.93
CA LEU A 151 4.10 -3.76 -1.11
C LEU A 151 5.15 -2.85 -1.77
N LEU A 152 6.28 -3.40 -2.22
CA LEU A 152 7.40 -2.57 -2.66
C LEU A 152 7.26 -2.14 -4.12
N ASP A 153 7.13 -3.09 -5.05
CA ASP A 153 7.14 -2.85 -6.50
C ASP A 153 6.11 -1.79 -6.95
N PRO A 154 4.86 -1.76 -6.44
CA PRO A 154 3.89 -0.74 -6.83
C PRO A 154 4.32 0.70 -6.54
N VAL A 155 5.07 0.91 -5.45
CA VAL A 155 5.57 2.23 -5.03
C VAL A 155 6.85 2.58 -5.78
N PHE A 156 7.76 1.62 -5.97
CA PHE A 156 9.07 1.84 -6.59
C PHE A 156 9.08 1.87 -8.11
N THR A 157 8.41 0.91 -8.74
CA THR A 157 8.40 0.78 -10.22
C THR A 157 7.34 1.66 -10.87
N GLY A 158 6.43 2.22 -10.06
CA GLY A 158 5.30 2.99 -10.49
C GLY A 158 4.25 2.12 -11.15
N ASN A 159 3.21 1.79 -10.40
CA ASN A 159 2.00 1.21 -10.98
C ASN A 159 1.36 2.21 -11.97
N SER A 160 1.60 2.02 -13.25
CA SER A 160 0.67 2.45 -14.31
C SER A 160 -0.51 1.47 -14.32
N ARG A 161 -1.32 1.49 -13.26
CA ARG A 161 -2.64 0.86 -13.24
C ARG A 161 -3.61 1.89 -12.70
N GLU A 162 -4.03 2.78 -13.60
CA GLU A 162 -5.21 3.59 -13.42
C GLU A 162 -6.41 2.66 -13.18
N VAL A 163 -6.89 2.61 -11.93
CA VAL A 163 -8.18 1.99 -11.63
C VAL A 163 -9.25 2.95 -12.12
N THR A 164 -9.66 2.79 -13.37
CA THR A 164 -10.80 3.51 -13.92
C THR A 164 -12.07 2.82 -13.43
N THR A 165 -12.78 3.43 -12.48
CA THR A 165 -14.14 3.04 -12.11
C THR A 165 -15.09 3.45 -13.24
N GLN A 166 -15.34 2.55 -14.20
CA GLN A 166 -16.35 2.76 -15.22
C GLN A 166 -17.74 2.53 -14.59
N THR A 167 -18.50 3.60 -14.39
CA THR A 167 -19.95 3.51 -14.18
C THR A 167 -20.59 3.38 -15.55
N THR A 168 -21.02 2.18 -15.95
CA THR A 168 -21.75 1.96 -17.20
C THR A 168 -23.15 2.56 -17.10
N MET A 169 -23.36 3.71 -17.76
CA MET A 169 -24.72 4.22 -18.01
C MET A 169 -25.31 3.47 -19.20
N ILE A 170 -26.39 2.72 -18.98
CA ILE A 170 -27.16 2.06 -20.04
C ILE A 170 -27.97 3.14 -20.78
N ILE A 171 -27.64 3.40 -22.04
CA ILE A 171 -28.47 4.17 -22.96
C ILE A 171 -28.91 3.22 -24.08
N GLU A 172 -30.11 2.64 -23.97
CA GLU A 172 -30.72 1.91 -25.08
C GLU A 172 -31.37 2.90 -26.05
N ARG A 173 -30.76 3.05 -27.23
CA ARG A 173 -31.36 3.62 -28.43
C ARG A 173 -31.48 2.52 -29.47
N THR A 174 -32.70 2.09 -29.79
CA THR A 174 -32.98 1.19 -30.92
C THR A 174 -33.55 2.00 -32.09
N ASN A 175 -32.95 1.84 -33.29
CA ASN A 175 -33.37 2.47 -34.54
C ASN A 175 -33.69 1.39 -35.61
N SER A 176 -34.99 1.15 -35.86
CA SER A 176 -35.78 1.01 -37.15
C SER A 176 -35.25 0.11 -38.32
N PRO A 177 -36.04 -0.41 -39.33
CA PRO A 177 -37.25 0.19 -39.98
C PRO A 177 -38.31 -0.73 -40.70
N ARG A 178 -39.53 -0.21 -41.00
CA ARG A 178 -40.19 -0.10 -42.36
C ARG A 178 -41.74 0.07 -42.35
N VAL A 179 -42.17 1.28 -42.78
CA VAL A 179 -43.25 1.67 -43.75
C VAL A 179 -44.72 1.25 -43.57
N LEU A 180 -45.64 2.21 -43.35
CA LEU A 180 -46.76 2.58 -44.26
C LEU A 180 -47.51 3.88 -43.82
N ASN A 181 -47.92 4.68 -44.82
CA ASN A 181 -48.63 6.00 -44.86
C ASN A 181 -50.08 5.99 -44.28
N PRO A 182 -50.92 7.07 -44.35
CA PRO A 182 -50.72 8.54 -44.35
C PRO A 182 -51.69 9.35 -43.43
N ARG A 183 -51.38 10.65 -43.24
CA ARG A 183 -52.18 11.83 -42.78
C ARG A 183 -53.68 11.66 -42.39
N ARG A 184 -54.02 12.10 -41.16
CA ARG A 184 -55.24 12.82 -40.67
C ARG A 184 -55.06 12.93 -39.13
N GLY A 185 -55.22 14.02 -38.38
CA GLY A 185 -55.65 15.40 -38.54
C GLY A 185 -55.75 15.98 -37.11
N ALA A 186 -55.83 17.32 -37.01
CA ALA A 186 -56.27 18.10 -35.85
C ALA A 186 -55.37 18.21 -34.59
N PHE A 187 -54.93 19.46 -34.40
CA PHE A 187 -54.45 20.13 -33.20
C PHE A 187 -55.21 19.79 -31.92
N TYR A 188 -54.49 19.61 -30.81
CA TYR A 188 -54.85 20.18 -29.49
C TYR A 188 -53.56 20.47 -28.70
N MET A 189 -53.30 21.75 -28.43
CA MET A 189 -52.39 22.19 -27.37
C MET A 189 -53.15 22.27 -26.05
N PRO A 190 -52.51 21.97 -24.91
CA PRO A 190 -52.82 22.62 -23.64
C PRO A 190 -51.73 23.67 -23.34
N ARG A 191 -52.13 24.95 -23.34
CA ARG A 191 -51.34 26.06 -22.81
C ARG A 191 -51.68 26.27 -21.33
N GLY A 192 -50.65 26.50 -20.52
CA GLY A 192 -50.67 27.47 -19.42
C GLY A 192 -49.96 26.98 -18.16
N ILE A 193 -49.20 27.78 -17.40
CA ILE A 193 -48.86 29.21 -17.40
C ILE A 193 -47.54 29.37 -16.57
N ASN A 194 -46.58 30.09 -17.17
CA ASN A 194 -45.46 30.92 -16.67
C ASN A 194 -44.32 30.45 -15.70
N PRO A 195 -43.06 30.83 -16.01
CA PRO A 195 -41.87 30.70 -15.16
C PRO A 195 -41.69 31.89 -14.20
N ARG A 196 -41.01 31.69 -13.06
CA ARG A 196 -40.56 32.80 -12.18
C ARG A 196 -39.14 33.27 -12.56
N PRO A 197 -38.84 34.57 -12.51
CA PRO A 197 -37.68 35.17 -13.16
C PRO A 197 -36.48 35.32 -12.22
N PHE A 198 -35.28 35.39 -12.82
CA PHE A 198 -34.08 35.93 -12.20
C PHE A 198 -34.22 37.44 -11.95
N GLY A 199 -33.66 37.93 -10.84
CA GLY A 199 -33.53 39.36 -10.55
C GLY A 199 -32.59 39.65 -9.39
N PHE A 200 -31.40 40.15 -9.72
CA PHE A 200 -30.43 40.85 -8.88
C PHE A 200 -31.03 42.10 -8.21
N PHE A 201 -30.47 42.54 -7.09
CA PHE A 201 -30.37 43.97 -6.76
C PHE A 201 -29.07 44.28 -5.98
N PHE A 202 -28.51 45.45 -6.31
CA PHE A 202 -27.60 46.25 -5.48
C PHE A 202 -28.31 46.74 -4.21
#